data_AF-A0A1G5D253-F1
#
_entry.id   AF-A0A1G5D253-F1
#
_cell.length_a   1.000
_cell.length_b   1.000
_cell.length_c   1.000
_cell.angle_alpha   90.00
_cell.angle_beta   90.00
_cell.angle_gamma   90.00
#
_symmetry.space_group_name_H-M   'P 1'
#
loop_
_entity.id
_entity.type
_entity.pdbx_description
1 polymer ?
#
loop_
_entity_poly.entity_id
_entity_poly.type
_entity_poly.pdbx_seq_one_letter_code
_entity_poly.pdbx_strand_id
1 'polypeptide(L)'
;MKTMHEILMTAPPEQVTRCKIAMVEIAHGHWDAAASTMEDAINESEAGEWARDCLEMRDFCISMDRVKCQGLTGLERRAGADRRSDIFESVKTVSLKING
;
A
#
# COMPACT_ATOMS: atom_id res chain seq x y z
N MET A 1 2.59 -5.56 17.77
CA MET A 1 1.68 -5.74 16.63
C MET A 1 1.16 -7.16 16.55
N LYS A 2 -0.13 -7.33 16.87
CA LYS A 2 -0.91 -8.55 16.61
C LYS A 2 -1.19 -8.67 15.11
N THR A 3 -1.36 -9.88 14.62
CA THR A 3 -1.84 -10.16 13.27
C THR A 3 -3.31 -9.81 13.12
N MET A 4 -3.77 -9.60 11.88
CA MET A 4 -5.18 -9.31 11.62
C MET A 4 -6.11 -10.43 12.08
N HIS A 5 -5.64 -11.68 12.05
CA HIS A 5 -6.38 -12.83 12.56
C HIS A 5 -6.52 -12.77 14.09
N GLU A 6 -5.45 -12.44 14.81
CA GLU A 6 -5.51 -12.29 16.27
C GLU A 6 -6.43 -11.15 16.71
N ILE A 7 -6.45 -10.02 15.97
CA ILE A 7 -7.38 -8.90 16.21
C ILE A 7 -8.83 -9.33 15.96
N LEU A 8 -9.08 -10.13 14.93
CA LEU A 8 -10.41 -10.68 14.66
C LEU A 8 -10.90 -11.60 15.78
N MET A 9 -10.02 -12.44 16.34
CA MET A 9 -10.37 -13.40 17.39
C MET A 9 -10.76 -12.73 18.72
N THR A 10 -10.34 -11.48 18.93
CA THR A 10 -10.67 -10.68 20.11
C THR A 10 -11.65 -9.55 19.81
N ALA A 11 -12.22 -9.52 18.60
CA ALA A 11 -13.10 -8.44 18.16
C ALA A 11 -14.46 -8.48 18.88
N PRO A 12 -15.01 -7.31 19.25
CA PRO A 12 -16.41 -7.19 19.64
C PRO A 12 -17.33 -7.71 18.52
N PRO A 13 -18.48 -8.34 18.86
CA PRO A 13 -19.39 -8.91 17.86
C PRO A 13 -19.78 -7.93 16.74
N GLU A 14 -19.95 -6.66 17.08
CA GLU A 14 -20.33 -5.57 16.17
C GLU A 14 -19.24 -5.29 15.13
N GLN A 15 -17.98 -5.57 15.46
CA GLN A 15 -16.81 -5.28 14.62
C GLN A 15 -16.28 -6.49 13.86
N VAL A 16 -16.77 -7.71 14.15
CA VAL A 16 -16.34 -8.94 13.48
C VAL A 16 -16.43 -8.84 11.96
N THR A 17 -17.51 -8.26 11.43
CA THR A 17 -17.70 -8.10 9.98
C THR A 17 -16.67 -7.15 9.38
N ARG A 18 -16.36 -6.04 10.06
CA ARG A 18 -15.31 -5.10 9.61
C ARG A 18 -13.93 -5.73 9.64
N CYS A 19 -13.59 -6.47 10.69
CA CYS A 19 -12.31 -7.18 10.74
C CYS A 19 -12.17 -8.21 9.60
N LYS A 20 -13.26 -8.86 9.18
CA LYS A 20 -13.23 -9.74 8.01
C LYS A 20 -13.00 -8.96 6.72
N ILE A 21 -13.65 -7.81 6.54
CA ILE A 21 -13.45 -6.93 5.38
C ILE A 21 -11.98 -6.48 5.31
N ALA A 22 -11.44 -5.93 6.40
CA ALA A 22 -10.05 -5.48 6.45
C ALA A 22 -9.06 -6.63 6.16
N MET A 23 -9.35 -7.85 6.64
CA MET A 23 -8.53 -9.03 6.33
C MET A 23 -8.53 -9.38 4.83
N VAL A 24 -9.67 -9.25 4.17
CA VAL A 24 -9.77 -9.41 2.71
C VAL A 24 -9.01 -8.30 1.99
N GLU A 25 -9.20 -7.04 2.37
CA GLU A 25 -8.50 -5.89 1.76
C GLU A 25 -6.98 -6.02 1.86
N ILE A 26 -6.47 -6.45 3.02
CA ILE A 26 -5.06 -6.78 3.24
C ILE A 26 -4.59 -7.89 2.30
N ALA A 27 -5.35 -8.97 2.16
CA ALA A 27 -5.00 -10.09 1.29
C ALA A 27 -4.95 -9.69 -0.19
N HIS A 28 -5.78 -8.73 -0.61
CA HIS A 28 -5.77 -8.15 -1.96
C HIS A 28 -4.71 -7.05 -2.15
N GLY A 29 -3.98 -6.65 -1.10
CA GLY A 29 -3.00 -5.56 -1.16
C GLY A 29 -3.64 -4.17 -1.33
N HIS A 30 -4.91 -4.03 -0.93
CA HIS A 30 -5.65 -2.76 -0.85
C HIS A 30 -5.37 -2.10 0.50
N TRP A 31 -4.12 -1.69 0.71
CA TRP A 31 -3.63 -1.19 2.00
C TRP A 31 -4.33 0.08 2.48
N ASP A 32 -4.63 1.02 1.59
CA ASP A 32 -5.37 2.25 1.90
C ASP A 32 -6.79 1.95 2.41
N ALA A 33 -7.54 1.11 1.68
CA ALA A 33 -8.89 0.68 2.07
C ALA A 33 -8.88 -0.06 3.42
N ALA A 34 -7.92 -0.97 3.62
CA ALA A 34 -7.73 -1.66 4.90
C ALA A 34 -7.48 -0.68 6.05
N ALA A 35 -6.66 0.36 5.84
CA ALA A 35 -6.41 1.38 6.85
C ALA A 35 -7.70 2.15 7.20
N SER A 36 -8.48 2.58 6.20
CA SER A 36 -9.76 3.25 6.43
C SER A 36 -10.75 2.36 7.19
N THR A 37 -10.87 1.09 6.81
CA THR A 37 -11.74 0.13 7.51
C THR A 37 -11.35 -0.03 8.98
N MET A 38 -10.05 -0.04 9.29
CA MET A 38 -9.57 -0.11 10.68
C MET A 38 -9.81 1.20 11.44
N GLU A 39 -9.70 2.35 10.79
CA GLU A 39 -9.99 3.65 11.38
C GLU A 39 -11.48 3.79 11.76
N ASP A 40 -12.38 3.38 10.87
CA ASP A 40 -13.82 3.34 11.16
C ASP A 40 -14.12 2.41 12.35
N ALA A 41 -13.47 1.25 12.39
CA ALA A 41 -13.64 0.30 13.49
C ALA A 41 -13.16 0.86 14.84
N ILE A 42 -12.10 1.67 14.86
CA ILE A 42 -11.62 2.38 16.06
C ILE A 42 -12.61 3.46 16.48
N ASN A 43 -13.10 4.27 15.54
CA ASN A 43 -14.00 5.39 15.82
C ASN A 43 -15.36 4.94 16.35
N GLU A 44 -15.84 3.78 15.90
CA GLU A 44 -17.12 3.20 16.34
C GLU A 44 -17.01 2.36 17.61
N SER A 45 -15.80 2.07 18.09
CA SER A 45 -15.59 1.21 19.27
C SER A 45 -15.21 2.01 20.50
N GLU A 46 -15.50 1.45 21.67
CA GLU A 46 -15.00 2.02 22.93
C GLU A 46 -13.48 1.95 23.00
N ALA A 47 -12.88 2.94 23.65
CA ALA A 47 -11.43 2.97 23.87
C ALA A 47 -10.99 1.76 24.71
N GLY A 48 -10.11 0.93 24.16
CA GLY A 48 -9.66 -0.30 24.81
C GLY A 48 -8.41 -0.90 24.16
N GLU A 49 -7.97 -2.04 24.69
CA GLU A 49 -6.79 -2.77 24.14
C GLU A 49 -7.01 -3.14 22.67
N TRP A 50 -8.20 -3.63 22.34
CA TRP A 50 -8.55 -3.97 20.96
C TRP A 50 -8.50 -2.77 20.01
N ALA A 51 -8.97 -1.60 20.44
CA ALA A 51 -8.89 -0.37 19.64
C ALA A 51 -7.43 0.08 19.41
N ARG A 52 -6.55 -0.14 20.39
CA ARG A 52 -5.09 0.09 20.23
C ARG A 52 -4.46 -0.88 19.24
N ASP A 53 -4.82 -2.16 19.32
CA ASP A 53 -4.36 -3.16 18.35
C ASP A 53 -4.81 -2.80 16.92
N CYS A 54 -6.04 -2.31 16.78
CA CYS A 54 -6.54 -1.82 15.50
C CYS A 54 -5.75 -0.60 15.00
N LEU A 55 -5.35 0.29 15.89
CA LEU A 55 -4.56 1.47 15.56
C LEU A 55 -3.15 1.08 15.08
N GLU A 56 -2.50 0.12 15.73
CA GLU A 56 -1.23 -0.44 15.24
C GLU A 56 -1.38 -1.07 13.85
N MET A 57 -2.46 -1.82 13.61
CA MET A 57 -2.73 -2.42 12.30
C MET A 57 -2.99 -1.39 11.21
N ARG A 58 -3.73 -0.31 11.52
CA ARG A 58 -3.95 0.82 10.61
C ARG A 58 -2.62 1.45 10.21
N ASP A 59 -1.77 1.76 11.19
CA ASP A 59 -0.47 2.39 10.93
C ASP A 59 0.46 1.50 10.10
N PHE A 60 0.38 0.18 10.30
CA PHE A 60 1.03 -0.80 9.45
C PHE A 60 0.51 -0.75 8.01
N CYS A 61 -0.81 -0.73 7.80
CA CYS A 61 -1.42 -0.64 6.46
C CYS A 61 -0.98 0.65 5.73
N ILE A 62 -0.98 1.80 6.42
CA ILE A 62 -0.48 3.07 5.86
C ILE A 62 1.00 2.95 5.45
N SER A 63 1.82 2.29 6.27
CA SER A 63 3.24 2.08 5.97
C SER A 63 3.42 1.18 4.74
N MET A 64 2.62 0.12 4.61
CA MET A 64 2.63 -0.77 3.44
C MET A 64 2.16 -0.07 2.17
N ASP A 65 1.15 0.80 2.27
CA ASP A 65 0.70 1.60 1.14
C ASP A 65 1.81 2.54 0.62
N ARG A 66 2.55 3.18 1.54
CA ARG A 66 3.72 4.00 1.19
C ARG A 66 4.81 3.19 0.50
N VAL A 67 5.10 1.98 0.99
CA VAL A 67 6.09 1.08 0.36
C VAL A 67 5.63 0.67 -1.04
N LYS A 68 4.35 0.33 -1.21
CA LYS A 68 3.75 0.03 -2.53
C LYS A 68 3.90 1.21 -3.49
N CYS A 69 3.53 2.42 -3.05
CA CYS A 69 3.66 3.64 -3.85
C CYS A 69 5.11 3.96 -4.23
N GLN A 70 6.06 3.83 -3.29
CA GLN A 70 7.49 4.01 -3.56
C GLN A 70 8.04 2.97 -4.54
N GLY A 71 7.60 1.71 -4.43
CA GLY A 71 7.94 0.65 -5.37
C GLY A 71 7.47 0.98 -6.79
N LEU A 72 6.24 1.49 -6.93
CA LEU A 72 5.69 1.94 -8.20
C LEU A 72 6.46 3.13 -8.78
N THR A 73 6.75 4.16 -7.98
CA THR A 73 7.56 5.31 -8.44
C THR A 73 8.97 4.89 -8.86
N GLY A 74 9.56 3.90 -8.18
CA GLY A 74 10.85 3.32 -8.57
C GLY A 74 10.80 2.64 -9.93
N LEU A 75 9.72 1.91 -10.23
CA LEU A 75 9.48 1.28 -11.53
C LEU A 75 9.24 2.31 -12.64
N GLU A 76 8.43 3.33 -12.36
CA GLU A 76 8.15 4.43 -13.30
C GLU A 76 9.42 5.19 -13.67
N ARG A 77 10.30 5.49 -12.71
CA ARG A 77 11.60 6.11 -12.99
C ARG A 77 12.49 5.24 -13.86
N ARG A 78 12.49 3.91 -13.65
CA ARG A 78 13.22 2.98 -14.51
C ARG A 78 12.65 2.96 -15.93
N ALA A 79 11.33 2.87 -16.08
CA ALA A 79 10.65 2.90 -17.37
C ALA A 79 10.80 4.25 -18.11
N GLY A 80 10.95 5.36 -17.37
CA GLY A 80 11.26 6.68 -17.92
C GLY A 80 12.74 6.86 -18.30
N ALA A 81 13.65 6.25 -17.57
CA ALA A 81 15.08 6.23 -17.89
C ALA A 81 15.37 5.39 -19.14
N ASP A 82 14.75 4.21 -19.26
CA ASP A 82 14.91 3.30 -20.41
C ASP A 82 14.49 3.98 -21.73
N ARG A 83 13.34 4.68 -21.70
CA ARG A 83 12.87 5.47 -22.85
C ARG A 83 13.77 6.66 -23.20
N ARG A 84 14.51 7.24 -22.24
CA ARG A 84 15.47 8.32 -22.54
C ARG A 84 16.76 7.79 -23.17
N SER A 85 17.24 6.61 -22.77
CA SER A 85 18.39 5.97 -23.42
C SER A 85 18.11 5.67 -24.88
N ASP A 86 16.92 5.17 -25.22
CA ASP A 86 16.54 4.84 -26.60
C ASP A 86 16.49 6.08 -27.52
N ILE A 87 15.99 7.20 -27.00
CA ILE A 87 15.97 8.48 -27.73
C ILE A 87 17.39 9.01 -27.92
N PHE A 88 18.23 8.97 -26.89
CA PHE A 88 19.59 9.51 -26.97
C PHE A 88 20.46 8.70 -27.95
N GLU A 89 20.30 7.38 -28.00
CA GLU A 89 21.00 6.51 -28.94
C GLU A 89 20.50 6.69 -30.38
N SER A 90 19.19 6.89 -30.55
CA SER A 90 18.60 7.24 -31.85
C SER A 90 19.13 8.59 -32.38
N VAL A 91 19.25 9.60 -31.51
CA VAL A 91 19.79 10.92 -31.88
C VAL A 91 21.28 10.82 -32.27
N LYS A 92 22.11 10.09 -31.52
CA LYS A 92 23.51 9.84 -31.90
C LYS A 92 23.63 9.17 -33.27
N THR A 93 22.82 8.16 -33.53
CA THR A 93 22.82 7.41 -34.80
C THR A 93 22.47 8.30 -35.99
N VAL A 94 21.52 9.23 -35.81
CA VAL A 94 21.16 10.20 -36.85
C VAL A 94 22.28 11.22 -37.06
N SER A 95 22.89 11.75 -35.99
CA SER A 95 24.00 12.72 -36.11
C SER A 95 25.26 12.13 -36.78
N LEU A 96 25.56 10.85 -36.57
CA LEU A 96 26.68 10.18 -37.27
C LEU A 96 26.42 10.00 -38.78
N LYS A 97 25.17 9.76 -39.19
CA LYS A 97 24.78 9.61 -40.61
C LYS A 97 24.77 10.92 -41.40
N ILE A 98 24.64 12.06 -40.72
CA ILE A 98 24.59 13.38 -41.37
C ILE A 98 26.00 13.97 -41.57
N ASN A 99 26.98 13.56 -40.75
CA ASN A 99 28.33 14.12 -40.73
C ASN A 99 29.41 13.18 -41.32
N GLY A 100 29.02 12.08 -41.97
CA GLY A 100 29.91 11.18 -42.72
C GLY A 100 29.54 11.17 -44.18
#